data_AF-A0A8J4X340-F1
#
_entry.id   AF-A0A8J4X340-F1
#
_cell.length_a   1.000
_cell.length_b   1.000
_cell.length_c   1.000
_cell.angle_alpha   90.00
_cell.angle_beta   90.00
_cell.angle_gamma   90.00
#
_symmetry.space_group_name_H-M   'P 1'
#
loop_
_entity.id
_entity.type
_entity.pdbx_description
1 polymer ?
#
loop_
_entity_poly.entity_id
_entity_poly.type
_entity_poly.pdbx_seq_one_letter_code
_entity_poly.pdbx_strand_id
1 'polypeptide(L)'
;MLALINRLLDWFRALFWKEEMELTLVGLQYSGKTTFVNVIASGQFSEDMIPTVGFNMRKVTKGNVTIKIWDIGGQPRFRSMWERYCRGVNAIV
;
A
#
# COMPACT_ATOMS: atom_id res chain seq x y z
N MET A 1 -15.88 34.67 5.21
CA MET A 1 -16.02 34.08 6.57
C MET A 1 -16.51 32.62 6.51
N LEU A 2 -17.67 32.33 5.89
CA LEU A 2 -18.21 30.97 5.74
C LEU A 2 -17.30 29.98 4.98
N ALA A 3 -16.64 30.42 3.90
CA ALA A 3 -15.72 29.56 3.14
C ALA A 3 -14.50 29.10 3.95
N LEU A 4 -14.03 29.94 4.89
CA LEU A 4 -12.91 29.60 5.78
C LEU A 4 -13.35 28.54 6.81
N ILE A 5 -14.54 28.73 7.39
CA ILE A 5 -15.16 27.79 8.34
C ILE A 5 -15.42 26.43 7.68
N ASN A 6 -15.95 26.42 6.46
CA ASN A 6 -16.19 25.18 5.71
C ASN A 6 -14.89 24.44 5.39
N ARG A 7 -13.84 25.14 4.93
CA ARG A 7 -12.52 24.51 4.72
C ARG A 7 -11.93 23.93 6.00
N LEU A 8 -12.12 24.62 7.13
CA LEU A 8 -11.62 24.16 8.42
C LEU A 8 -12.40 22.92 8.91
N LEU A 9 -13.73 22.91 8.72
CA LEU A 9 -14.59 21.76 9.00
C LEU A 9 -14.27 20.56 8.11
N ASP A 10 -14.02 20.77 6.82
CA ASP A 10 -13.65 19.71 5.88
C ASP A 10 -12.27 19.14 6.22
N TRP A 11 -11.33 19.99 6.61
CA TRP A 11 -10.03 19.55 7.13
C TRP A 11 -10.17 18.74 8.42
N PHE A 12 -11.01 19.19 9.36
CA PHE A 12 -11.30 18.45 10.58
C PHE A 12 -11.95 17.09 10.27
N ARG A 13 -12.96 17.04 9.40
CA ARG A 13 -13.59 15.79 8.95
C ARG A 13 -12.60 14.86 8.27
N ALA A 14 -11.72 15.40 7.43
CA ALA A 14 -10.65 14.64 6.78
C ALA A 14 -9.62 14.08 7.77
N LEU A 15 -9.40 14.76 8.92
CA LEU A 15 -8.55 14.25 9.99
C LEU A 15 -9.22 13.12 10.78
N PHE A 16 -10.52 13.26 11.06
CA PHE A 16 -11.29 12.33 11.88
C PHE A 16 -11.81 11.10 11.11
N TRP A 17 -12.07 11.21 9.82
CA TRP A 17 -12.59 10.13 8.96
C TRP A 17 -11.54 9.59 8.00
N LYS A 18 -10.33 9.34 8.51
CA LYS A 18 -9.33 8.61 7.74
C LYS A 18 -9.68 7.13 7.72
N GLU A 19 -9.98 6.61 6.54
CA GLU A 19 -10.15 5.18 6.30
C GLU A 19 -8.76 4.54 6.19
N GLU A 20 -8.45 3.60 7.10
CA GLU A 20 -7.28 2.73 6.93
C GLU A 20 -7.71 1.46 6.19
N MET A 21 -7.10 1.21 5.04
CA MET A 21 -7.21 -0.03 4.31
C MET A 21 -5.89 -0.79 4.32
N GLU A 22 -6.00 -2.10 4.39
CA GLU A 22 -4.88 -3.03 4.28
C GLU A 22 -5.04 -3.87 3.02
N LEU A 23 -3.99 -3.89 2.19
CA LEU A 23 -3.91 -4.61 0.93
C LEU A 23 -2.67 -5.48 0.95
N THR A 24 -2.77 -6.65 0.34
CA THR A 24 -1.61 -7.52 0.10
C THR A 24 -1.35 -7.65 -1.38
N LEU A 25 -0.11 -7.39 -1.79
CA LEU A 25 0.36 -7.60 -3.15
C LEU A 25 1.02 -8.97 -3.26
N VAL A 26 0.43 -9.85 -4.04
CA VAL A 26 0.89 -11.24 -4.19
C VAL A 26 1.14 -11.56 -5.66
N GLY A 27 2.16 -12.38 -5.92
CA GLY A 27 2.51 -12.72 -7.29
C GLY A 27 3.90 -13.31 -7.40
N LEU A 28 4.20 -13.87 -8.57
CA LEU A 28 5.50 -14.49 -8.84
C LEU A 28 6.64 -13.47 -8.78
N GLN A 29 7.87 -13.98 -8.63
CA GLN A 29 9.06 -13.13 -8.70
C GLN A 29 9.08 -12.43 -10.07
N TYR A 30 9.57 -11.18 -10.11
CA TYR A 30 9.63 -10.35 -11.32
C TYR A 30 8.28 -9.92 -11.92
N SER A 31 7.15 -10.17 -11.25
CA SER A 31 5.83 -9.71 -11.72
C SER A 31 5.57 -8.20 -11.59
N GLY A 32 6.58 -7.41 -11.20
CA GLY A 32 6.47 -5.94 -11.08
C GLY A 32 5.86 -5.41 -9.79
N LYS A 33 5.65 -6.24 -8.76
CA LYS A 33 5.02 -5.84 -7.47
C LYS A 33 5.69 -4.64 -6.80
N THR A 34 7.01 -4.71 -6.62
CA THR A 34 7.78 -3.64 -5.99
C THR A 34 7.73 -2.36 -6.84
N THR A 35 7.72 -2.50 -8.18
CA THR A 35 7.61 -1.37 -9.10
C THR A 35 6.27 -0.69 -8.94
N PHE A 36 5.20 -1.46 -8.92
CA PHE A 36 3.85 -0.96 -8.65
C PHE A 36 3.81 -0.18 -7.33
N VAL A 37 4.33 -0.76 -6.25
CA VAL A 37 4.37 -0.11 -4.92
C VAL A 37 5.20 1.18 -4.92
N ASN A 38 6.36 1.20 -5.57
CA ASN A 38 7.19 2.41 -5.67
C ASN A 38 6.46 3.54 -6.41
N VAL A 39 5.86 3.22 -7.56
CA VAL A 39 5.17 4.21 -8.40
C VAL A 39 3.96 4.79 -7.66
N ILE A 40 3.15 3.97 -7.00
CA ILE A 40 1.98 4.49 -6.24
C ILE A 40 2.38 5.23 -4.96
N ALA A 41 3.50 4.87 -4.33
CA ALA A 41 3.92 5.44 -3.05
C ALA A 41 4.64 6.78 -3.21
N SER A 42 5.56 6.88 -4.18
CA SER A 42 6.44 8.03 -4.33
C SER A 42 6.48 8.59 -5.75
N GLY A 43 5.78 7.97 -6.72
CA GLY A 43 5.91 8.33 -8.13
C GLY A 43 7.29 8.01 -8.71
N GLN A 44 8.14 7.30 -7.97
CA GLN A 44 9.49 6.97 -8.41
C GLN A 44 9.50 5.61 -9.11
N PHE A 45 10.17 5.59 -10.24
CA PHE A 45 10.48 4.39 -11.00
C PHE A 45 12.00 4.17 -10.98
N SER A 46 12.41 2.91 -10.87
CA SER A 46 13.81 2.51 -10.94
C SER A 46 13.90 1.34 -11.93
N GLU A 47 14.74 1.48 -12.94
CA GLU A 47 14.96 0.44 -13.95
C GLU A 47 15.68 -0.77 -13.35
N ASP A 48 16.61 -0.53 -12.42
CA ASP A 48 17.41 -1.57 -11.76
C ASP A 48 16.73 -2.04 -10.46
N MET A 49 15.78 -2.96 -10.60
CA MET A 49 15.05 -3.54 -9.47
C MET A 49 15.55 -4.94 -9.11
N ILE A 50 16.04 -5.08 -7.89
CA ILE A 50 16.40 -6.37 -7.31
C ILE A 50 15.14 -7.03 -6.72
N PRO A 51 14.93 -8.34 -6.89
CA PRO A 51 13.79 -9.04 -6.31
C PRO A 51 13.67 -8.85 -4.80
N THR A 52 12.45 -8.59 -4.32
CA THR A 52 12.16 -8.53 -2.89
C THR A 52 12.53 -9.83 -2.20
N VAL A 53 13.40 -9.73 -1.20
CA VAL A 53 13.73 -10.81 -0.28
C VAL A 53 12.82 -10.70 0.94
N GLY A 54 12.06 -11.75 1.23
CA GLY A 54 11.17 -11.79 2.39
C GLY A 54 9.87 -11.03 2.14
N PHE A 55 9.59 -10.02 2.98
CA PHE A 55 8.34 -9.28 3.00
C PHE A 55 8.62 -7.83 3.40
N ASN A 56 7.92 -6.89 2.76
CA ASN A 56 8.03 -5.47 3.07
C ASN A 56 6.63 -4.86 3.21
N MET A 57 6.40 -4.09 4.28
CA MET A 57 5.16 -3.31 4.44
C MET A 57 5.43 -1.86 4.03
N ARG A 58 4.67 -1.35 3.07
CA ARG A 58 4.69 0.06 2.68
C ARG A 58 3.36 0.72 3.04
N LYS A 59 3.42 1.88 3.68
CA LYS A 59 2.25 2.70 3.97
C LYS A 59 2.18 3.84 2.96
N VAL A 60 1.11 3.89 2.17
CA VAL A 60 0.83 4.93 1.19
C VAL A 60 -0.40 5.68 1.67
N THR A 61 -0.34 7.02 1.77
CA THR A 61 -1.50 7.83 2.15
C THR A 61 -1.89 8.72 0.99
N LYS A 62 -3.13 8.61 0.52
CA LYS A 62 -3.68 9.44 -0.55
C LYS A 62 -5.05 9.98 -0.12
N GLY A 63 -5.13 11.29 0.10
CA GLY A 63 -6.32 11.93 0.65
C GLY A 63 -6.61 11.43 2.07
N ASN A 64 -7.84 10.96 2.29
CA ASN A 64 -8.30 10.42 3.57
C ASN A 64 -8.09 8.91 3.69
N VAL A 65 -7.44 8.29 2.71
CA VAL A 65 -7.20 6.85 2.70
C VAL A 65 -5.73 6.58 2.99
N THR A 66 -5.48 5.77 4.00
CA THR A 66 -4.17 5.17 4.24
C THR A 66 -4.23 3.72 3.78
N ILE A 67 -3.30 3.33 2.93
CA ILE A 67 -3.17 1.98 2.39
C ILE A 67 -1.88 1.37 2.94
N LYS A 68 -2.01 0.27 3.69
CA LYS A 68 -0.88 -0.60 4.03
C LYS A 68 -0.76 -1.66 2.94
N ILE A 69 0.41 -1.77 2.32
CA ILE A 69 0.67 -2.70 1.22
C ILE A 69 1.77 -3.66 1.64
N TRP A 70 1.44 -4.94 1.68
CA TRP A 70 2.42 -6.00 1.86
C TRP A 70 2.98 -6.44 0.50
N ASP A 71 4.24 -6.09 0.21
CA ASP A 71 4.99 -6.64 -0.94
C ASP A 71 5.69 -7.92 -0.49
N ILE A 72 5.17 -9.07 -0.92
CA ILE A 72 5.70 -10.37 -0.56
C ILE A 72 6.64 -10.90 -1.65
N GLY A 73 7.79 -11.42 -1.24
CA GLY A 73 8.74 -12.08 -2.12
C GLY A 73 8.07 -13.21 -2.92
N GLY A 74 8.30 -13.21 -4.23
CA GLY A 74 7.68 -14.17 -5.14
C GLY A 74 8.36 -15.54 -5.21
N GLN A 75 9.48 -15.71 -4.51
CA GLN A 75 10.28 -16.95 -4.52
C GLN A 75 9.51 -18.10 -3.85
N PRO A 76 9.66 -19.35 -4.31
CA PRO A 76 8.95 -20.50 -3.74
C PRO A 76 9.04 -20.61 -2.22
N ARG A 77 10.21 -20.30 -1.64
CA ARG A 77 10.45 -20.32 -0.18
C ARG A 77 9.56 -19.39 0.64
N PHE A 78 8.95 -18.38 0.02
CA PHE A 78 8.07 -17.41 0.70
C PHE A 78 6.59 -17.66 0.44
N ARG A 79 6.22 -18.61 -0.43
CA ARG A 79 4.81 -18.85 -0.81
C ARG A 79 3.95 -19.34 0.35
N SER A 80 4.51 -20.08 1.29
CA SER A 80 3.81 -20.52 2.51
C SER A 80 3.38 -19.35 3.41
N MET A 81 3.99 -18.18 3.25
CA MET A 81 3.63 -16.98 4.00
C MET A 81 2.50 -16.18 3.34
N TRP A 82 2.23 -16.38 2.05
CA TRP A 82 1.22 -15.61 1.31
C TRP A 82 -0.14 -15.66 1.99
N GLU A 83 -0.59 -16.86 2.36
CA GLU A 83 -1.86 -17.06 3.05
C GLU A 83 -1.92 -16.33 4.40
N ARG A 84 -0.80 -16.22 5.12
CA ARG A 84 -0.75 -15.53 6.42
C ARG A 84 -0.95 -14.04 6.25
N TYR A 85 -0.34 -13.45 5.22
CA TYR A 85 -0.42 -12.01 4.92
C TYR A 85 -1.65 -11.62 4.11
N CYS A 86 -2.38 -12.57 3.52
CA CYS A 86 -3.67 -12.31 2.88
C CYS A 86 -4.86 -12.39 3.87
N ARG A 87 -4.64 -12.77 5.14
CA ARG A 87 -5.73 -12.83 6.12
C ARG A 87 -6.05 -11.45 6.68
N GLY A 88 -7.34 -11.10 6.70
CA GLY A 88 -7.83 -9.86 7.32
C GLY A 88 -7.59 -8.60 6.50
N VAL A 89 -7.03 -8.72 5.30
CA VAL A 89 -6.87 -7.58 4.37
C VAL A 89 -8.19 -7.25 3.69
N ASN A 90 -8.38 -5.98 3.35
CA ASN A 90 -9.57 -5.51 2.63
C ASN A 90 -9.57 -5.98 1.18
N ALA A 91 -8.39 -6.12 0.56
CA ALA A 91 -8.25 -6.65 -0.79
C ALA A 91 -6.88 -7.32 -1.02
N ILE A 92 -6.86 -8.25 -1.97
CA ILE A 92 -5.66 -8.91 -2.47
C ILE A 92 -5.47 -8.46 -3.92
N VAL A 93 -4.25 -8.05 -4.25
CA VAL A 93 -3.86 -7.55 -5.58
C VAL A 93 -2.75 -8.42 -6.15
#